data_AF-A0A0A9C7C7-F1
#
_entry.id   AF-A0A0A9C7C7-F1
#
_cell.length_a   1.000
_cell.length_b   1.000
_cell.length_c   1.000
_cell.angle_alpha   90.00
_cell.angle_beta   90.00
_cell.angle_gamma   90.00
#
_symmetry.space_group_name_H-M   'P 1'
#
loop_
_entity.id
_entity.type
_entity.pdbx_description
1 polymer ?
#
loop_
_entity_poly.entity_id
_entity_poly.type
_entity_poly.pdbx_seq_one_letter_code
_entity_poly.pdbx_strand_id
1 'polypeptide(L)'
;MTTYDIALIDQDFLSQIPWHYAVIDEAQRLKNPSSVLYNVFEQRFIMPRRLLLTGTPIQNNLSELWALMHVCLPSIFGKLDEFLSTFKEAGGLLTGAEVKKANRQFKTLKHILRALMLRRTKALLIESGILALPPLTELTVSGSLLQRIFSPLVTFMSSSIY
;
A
#
# COMPACT_ATOMS: atom_id res chain seq x y z
N MET A 1 15.18 17.53 -8.17
CA MET A 1 14.80 16.68 -7.02
C MET A 1 13.94 17.53 -6.10
N THR A 2 12.82 17.00 -5.58
CA THR A 2 11.86 17.76 -4.75
C THR A 2 11.22 16.85 -3.72
N THR A 3 10.48 17.40 -2.76
CA THR A 3 9.66 16.66 -1.79
C THR A 3 8.18 16.71 -2.16
N TYR A 4 7.36 15.87 -1.53
CA TYR A 4 5.91 15.88 -1.75
C TYR A 4 5.26 17.23 -1.45
N ASP A 5 5.66 17.89 -0.36
CA ASP A 5 5.09 19.17 0.05
C ASP A 5 5.41 20.27 -0.97
N ILE A 6 6.66 20.33 -1.44
CA ILE A 6 7.07 21.30 -2.48
C ILE A 6 6.37 20.99 -3.81
N ALA A 7 6.26 19.70 -4.18
CA ALA A 7 5.54 19.31 -5.39
C ALA A 7 4.06 19.72 -5.37
N LEU A 8 3.43 19.77 -4.19
CA LEU A 8 2.06 20.25 -4.00
C LEU A 8 1.96 21.78 -4.04
N ILE A 9 2.89 22.48 -3.38
CA ILE A 9 2.92 23.95 -3.35
C ILE A 9 3.16 24.50 -4.76
N ASP A 10 4.17 23.96 -5.46
CA ASP A 10 4.58 24.43 -6.78
C ASP A 10 3.94 23.63 -7.93
N GLN A 11 2.81 22.97 -7.67
CA GLN A 11 2.18 22.06 -8.64
C GLN A 11 1.86 22.74 -9.97
N ASP A 12 1.44 24.01 -9.96
CA ASP A 12 1.06 24.75 -11.17
C ASP A 12 2.26 25.03 -12.08
N PHE A 13 3.45 25.24 -11.51
CA PHE A 13 4.68 25.40 -12.27
C PHE A 13 5.23 24.05 -12.72
N LEU A 14 5.33 23.09 -11.79
CA LEU A 14 5.96 21.80 -12.05
C LEU A 14 5.15 20.91 -13.01
N SER A 15 3.82 21.06 -13.06
CA SER A 15 2.95 20.32 -13.98
C SER A 15 3.07 20.77 -15.44
N GLN A 16 3.57 21.98 -15.71
CA GLN A 16 3.82 22.47 -17.08
C GLN A 16 4.96 21.73 -17.76
N ILE A 17 5.84 21.08 -16.98
CA ILE A 17 6.98 20.35 -17.49
C ILE A 17 6.53 18.92 -17.84
N PRO A 18 6.69 18.45 -19.09
CA PRO A 18 6.43 17.07 -19.46
C PRO A 18 7.57 16.16 -18.96
N TRP A 19 7.45 15.66 -17.74
CA TRP A 19 8.44 14.78 -17.14
C TRP A 19 8.48 13.46 -17.89
N HIS A 20 9.66 13.04 -18.35
CA HIS A 20 9.80 11.76 -19.06
C HIS A 20 9.87 10.56 -18.10
N TYR A 21 10.37 10.82 -16.88
CA TYR A 21 10.56 9.85 -15.81
C TYR A 21 10.28 10.51 -14.47
N ALA A 22 9.60 9.79 -13.58
CA ALA A 22 9.45 10.15 -12.18
C ALA A 22 9.89 8.99 -11.29
N VAL A 23 10.75 9.29 -10.31
CA VAL A 23 11.14 8.35 -9.25
C VAL A 23 10.52 8.86 -7.96
N ILE A 24 9.66 8.05 -7.37
CA ILE A 24 8.84 8.42 -6.22
C ILE A 24 9.28 7.53 -5.05
N ASP A 25 9.94 8.15 -4.07
CA ASP A 25 10.42 7.48 -2.88
C ASP A 25 9.39 7.52 -1.74
N GLU A 26 9.41 6.52 -0.87
CA GLU A 26 8.39 6.31 0.17
C GLU A 26 6.95 6.36 -0.40
N ALA A 27 6.75 5.63 -1.50
CA ALA A 27 5.52 5.63 -2.29
C ALA A 27 4.27 5.23 -1.50
N GLN A 28 4.40 4.66 -0.28
CA GLN A 28 3.26 4.47 0.61
C GLN A 28 2.50 5.76 0.94
N ARG A 29 3.08 6.95 0.71
CA ARG A 29 2.36 8.23 0.77
C ARG A 29 1.21 8.33 -0.24
N LEU A 30 1.28 7.58 -1.35
CA LEU A 30 0.28 7.54 -2.43
C LEU A 30 -0.74 6.39 -2.28
N LYS A 31 -0.79 5.72 -1.13
CA LYS A 31 -1.71 4.59 -0.91
C LYS A 31 -3.18 4.98 -0.83
N ASN A 32 -3.49 6.26 -0.59
CA ASN A 32 -4.86 6.75 -0.52
C ASN A 32 -5.23 7.46 -1.83
N PRO A 33 -6.08 6.85 -2.68
CA PRO A 33 -6.49 7.44 -3.95
C PRO A 33 -7.38 8.68 -3.79
N SER A 34 -7.98 8.88 -2.60
CA SER A 34 -8.75 10.09 -2.29
C SER A 34 -7.89 11.24 -1.79
N SER A 35 -6.56 11.05 -1.66
CA SER A 35 -5.68 12.11 -1.15
C SER A 35 -5.42 13.20 -2.20
N VAL A 36 -5.23 14.44 -1.74
CA VAL A 36 -4.85 15.56 -2.61
C VAL A 36 -3.57 15.25 -3.37
N LEU A 37 -2.58 14.67 -2.68
CA LEU A 37 -1.31 14.27 -3.28
C LEU A 37 -1.50 13.31 -4.46
N TYR A 38 -2.31 12.26 -4.27
CA TYR A 38 -2.62 11.31 -5.33
C TYR A 38 -3.27 11.99 -6.53
N ASN A 39 -4.32 12.78 -6.30
CA ASN A 39 -5.07 13.44 -7.36
C ASN A 39 -4.20 14.43 -8.15
N VAL A 40 -3.35 15.20 -7.47
CA VAL A 40 -2.43 16.13 -8.13
C VAL A 40 -1.44 15.38 -9.03
N PHE A 41 -0.81 14.31 -8.52
CA PHE A 41 0.14 13.52 -9.29
C PHE A 41 -0.52 12.82 -10.50
N GLU A 42 -1.76 12.37 -10.35
CA GLU A 42 -2.48 11.66 -11.40
C GLU A 42 -3.03 12.59 -12.49
N GLN A 43 -3.55 13.76 -12.10
CA GLN A 43 -4.28 14.65 -13.02
C GLN A 43 -3.44 15.79 -13.58
N ARG A 44 -2.45 16.27 -12.83
CA ARG A 44 -1.67 17.47 -13.20
C ARG A 44 -0.34 17.12 -13.85
N PHE A 45 0.35 16.09 -13.37
CA PHE A 45 1.70 15.78 -13.83
C PHE A 45 1.70 14.82 -15.02
N ILE A 46 2.33 15.23 -16.12
CA ILE A 46 2.61 14.33 -17.24
C ILE A 46 3.90 13.57 -16.93
N MET A 47 3.76 12.29 -16.58
CA MET A 47 4.89 11.40 -16.25
C MET A 47 4.62 9.97 -16.74
N PRO A 48 5.00 9.60 -17.98
CA PRO A 48 4.64 8.33 -18.59
C PRO A 48 5.41 7.14 -18.01
N ARG A 49 6.58 7.37 -17.41
CA ARG A 49 7.41 6.32 -16.78
C ARG A 49 7.62 6.65 -15.31
N ARG A 50 7.10 5.79 -14.44
CA ARG A 50 7.05 6.02 -13.00
C ARG A 50 7.69 4.83 -12.29
N LEU A 51 8.67 5.10 -11.44
CA LEU A 51 9.31 4.12 -10.58
C LEU A 51 8.93 4.42 -9.14
N LEU A 52 8.24 3.48 -8.50
CA LEU A 52 7.85 3.59 -7.09
C LEU A 52 8.85 2.82 -6.22
N LEU A 53 9.39 3.49 -5.20
CA LEU A 53 10.23 2.91 -4.18
C LEU A 53 9.46 2.96 -2.85
N THR A 54 9.42 1.86 -2.12
CA THR A 54 8.83 1.81 -0.77
C THR A 54 9.56 0.78 0.09
N GLY A 55 9.87 1.17 1.32
CA GLY A 55 10.39 0.26 2.33
C GLY A 55 9.31 -0.56 3.04
N THR A 56 8.04 -0.16 2.90
CA THR A 56 6.92 -0.77 3.64
C THR A 56 6.15 -1.77 2.76
N PRO A 57 5.89 -2.99 3.26
CA PRO A 57 5.03 -3.91 2.54
C PRO A 57 3.61 -3.33 2.44
N ILE A 58 3.01 -3.40 1.26
CA ILE A 58 1.63 -2.97 1.02
C ILE A 58 0.73 -3.70 2.03
N GLN A 59 0.01 -2.94 2.85
CA GLN A 59 -0.94 -3.48 3.81
C GLN A 59 -2.05 -4.18 3.02
N ASN A 60 -2.63 -5.28 3.52
CA ASN A 60 -3.61 -6.14 2.82
C ASN A 60 -4.95 -5.41 2.51
N ASN A 61 -4.90 -4.34 1.74
CA ASN A 61 -6.00 -3.49 1.33
C ASN A 61 -5.92 -3.35 -0.20
N LEU A 62 -6.93 -3.89 -0.89
CA LEU A 62 -7.01 -3.86 -2.35
C LEU A 62 -7.07 -2.44 -2.91
N SER A 63 -7.62 -1.48 -2.16
CA SER A 63 -7.67 -0.07 -2.57
C SER A 63 -6.27 0.55 -2.56
N GLU A 64 -5.49 0.29 -1.51
CA GLU A 64 -4.10 0.77 -1.42
C GLU A 64 -3.21 0.13 -2.50
N LEU A 65 -3.39 -1.17 -2.73
CA LEU A 65 -2.71 -1.89 -3.79
C LEU A 65 -3.03 -1.29 -5.16
N TRP A 66 -4.32 -1.07 -5.44
CA TRP A 66 -4.77 -0.46 -6.69
C TRP A 66 -4.17 0.93 -6.87
N ALA A 67 -4.19 1.77 -5.84
CA ALA A 67 -3.67 3.13 -5.91
C ALA A 67 -2.20 3.14 -6.36
N LEU A 68 -1.35 2.32 -5.72
CA LEU A 68 0.06 2.23 -6.09
C LEU A 68 0.27 1.66 -7.50
N MET A 69 -0.48 0.63 -7.88
CA MET A 69 -0.39 0.05 -9.23
C MET A 69 -0.84 1.03 -10.32
N HIS A 70 -1.93 1.75 -10.08
CA HIS A 70 -2.47 2.77 -11.00
C HIS A 70 -1.50 3.94 -11.16
N VAL A 71 -0.86 4.37 -10.08
CA VAL A 71 0.23 5.36 -10.10
C VAL A 71 1.49 4.83 -10.77
N CYS A 72 1.71 3.53 -10.89
CA CYS A 72 2.80 3.01 -11.70
C CYS A 72 2.39 2.94 -13.18
N LEU A 73 1.24 2.31 -13.47
CA LEU A 73 0.78 1.93 -14.81
C LEU A 73 -0.71 2.26 -14.99
N PRO A 74 -1.08 3.49 -15.39
CA PRO A 74 -2.47 3.93 -15.39
C PRO A 74 -3.24 3.35 -16.57
N SER A 75 -2.54 2.97 -17.66
CA SER A 75 -3.13 2.39 -18.87
C SER A 75 -3.56 0.93 -18.70
N ILE A 76 -3.06 0.23 -17.68
CA ILE A 76 -3.35 -1.19 -17.44
C ILE A 76 -4.45 -1.34 -16.39
N PHE A 77 -4.41 -0.52 -15.35
CA PHE A 77 -5.36 -0.59 -14.26
C PHE A 77 -6.49 0.40 -14.51
N GLY A 78 -7.71 -0.11 -14.71
CA GLY A 78 -8.91 0.72 -14.85
C GLY A 78 -9.32 1.40 -13.54
N LYS A 79 -10.59 1.79 -13.44
CA LYS A 79 -11.09 2.51 -12.27
C LYS A 79 -11.05 1.65 -11.00
N LEU A 80 -10.95 2.31 -9.84
CA LEU A 80 -10.93 1.62 -8.54
C LEU A 80 -12.14 0.70 -8.34
N ASP A 81 -13.34 1.15 -8.71
CA ASP A 81 -14.58 0.37 -8.52
C ASP A 81 -14.61 -0.91 -9.39
N GLU A 82 -14.07 -0.85 -10.60
CA GLU A 82 -13.92 -2.01 -11.50
C GLU A 82 -12.89 -2.99 -10.94
N PHE A 83 -11.79 -2.48 -10.38
CA PHE A 83 -10.79 -3.31 -9.71
C PHE A 83 -11.38 -3.98 -8.46
N LEU A 84 -12.07 -3.22 -7.61
CA LEU A 84 -12.68 -3.75 -6.40
C LEU A 84 -13.78 -4.76 -6.71
N SER A 85 -14.68 -4.50 -7.65
CA SER A 85 -15.69 -5.51 -8.04
C SER A 85 -15.07 -6.80 -8.55
N THR A 86 -13.95 -6.72 -9.29
CA THR A 86 -13.24 -7.89 -9.81
C THR A 86 -12.57 -8.73 -8.72
N PHE A 87 -12.07 -8.12 -7.63
CA PHE A 87 -11.24 -8.81 -6.63
C PHE A 87 -11.85 -8.89 -5.20
N LYS A 88 -12.87 -8.09 -4.88
CA LYS A 88 -13.48 -8.00 -3.53
C LYS A 88 -14.54 -9.07 -3.27
N GLU A 89 -15.18 -9.60 -4.31
CA GLU A 89 -16.18 -10.68 -4.18
C GLU A 89 -15.61 -11.90 -3.44
N ALA A 90 -14.29 -12.08 -3.42
CA ALA A 90 -13.60 -13.18 -2.78
C ALA A 90 -13.73 -13.29 -1.23
N GLY A 91 -14.31 -12.29 -0.54
CA GLY A 91 -14.40 -12.24 0.93
C GLY A 91 -15.79 -12.45 1.54
N GLY A 92 -16.85 -12.66 0.75
CA GLY A 92 -18.22 -12.86 1.24
C GLY A 92 -18.60 -14.31 1.57
N LEU A 93 -19.85 -14.54 2.00
CA LEU A 93 -20.49 -15.86 2.06
C LEU A 93 -20.68 -16.39 0.62
N LEU A 94 -19.60 -16.95 0.08
CA LEU A 94 -19.54 -17.43 -1.29
C LEU A 94 -19.93 -18.91 -1.35
N THR A 95 -20.69 -19.28 -2.38
CA THR A 95 -20.88 -20.67 -2.76
C THR A 95 -19.55 -21.29 -3.24
N GLY A 96 -19.45 -22.62 -3.22
CA GLY A 96 -18.20 -23.31 -3.60
C GLY A 96 -17.69 -23.00 -5.03
N ALA A 97 -18.57 -22.59 -5.95
CA ALA A 97 -18.19 -22.15 -7.29
C ALA A 97 -17.59 -20.74 -7.30
N GLU A 98 -18.14 -19.82 -6.51
CA GLU A 98 -17.67 -18.44 -6.38
C GLU A 98 -16.32 -18.38 -5.66
N VAL A 99 -16.10 -19.23 -4.64
CA VAL A 99 -14.79 -19.38 -3.98
C VAL A 99 -13.70 -19.80 -4.97
N LYS A 100 -14.01 -20.70 -5.92
CA LYS A 100 -13.07 -21.13 -6.96
C LYS A 100 -12.75 -19.99 -7.94
N LYS A 101 -13.76 -19.21 -8.34
CA LYS A 101 -13.58 -18.02 -9.21
C LYS A 101 -12.70 -16.97 -8.53
N ALA A 102 -13.02 -16.62 -7.29
CA ALA A 102 -12.26 -15.71 -6.44
C ALA A 102 -10.79 -16.12 -6.30
N ASN A 103 -10.51 -17.39 -6.03
CA ASN A 103 -9.15 -17.90 -5.91
C ASN A 103 -8.36 -17.80 -7.23
N ARG A 104 -9.02 -17.99 -8.39
CA ARG A 104 -8.38 -17.80 -9.70
C ARG A 104 -8.02 -16.32 -9.91
N GLN A 105 -8.94 -15.40 -9.63
CA GLN A 105 -8.70 -13.96 -9.74
C GLN A 105 -7.53 -13.52 -8.85
N PHE A 106 -7.49 -13.97 -7.58
CA PHE A 106 -6.37 -13.69 -6.68
C PHE A 106 -5.03 -14.26 -7.18
N LYS A 107 -5.01 -15.45 -7.78
CA LYS A 107 -3.79 -16.01 -8.38
C LYS A 107 -3.30 -15.15 -9.54
N THR A 108 -4.22 -14.69 -10.40
CA THR A 108 -3.90 -13.77 -11.50
C THR A 108 -3.32 -12.47 -10.97
N LEU A 109 -3.94 -11.85 -9.96
CA LEU A 109 -3.43 -10.63 -9.34
C LEU A 109 -2.01 -10.85 -8.77
N LYS A 110 -1.80 -11.95 -8.03
CA LYS A 110 -0.46 -12.29 -7.51
C LYS A 110 0.58 -12.46 -8.62
N HIS A 111 0.20 -13.01 -9.78
CA HIS A 111 1.10 -13.15 -10.91
C HIS A 111 1.50 -11.79 -11.49
N ILE A 112 0.53 -10.89 -11.68
CA ILE A 112 0.78 -9.51 -12.12
C ILE A 112 1.70 -8.79 -11.14
N LEU A 113 1.41 -8.87 -9.84
CA LEU A 113 2.25 -8.25 -8.81
C LEU A 113 3.68 -8.76 -8.81
N ARG A 114 3.90 -10.06 -9.05
CA ARG A 114 5.26 -10.61 -9.16
C ARG A 114 6.03 -10.08 -10.36
N ALA A 115 5.34 -9.76 -11.46
CA ALA A 115 5.97 -9.15 -12.63
C ALA A 115 6.26 -7.65 -12.43
N LEU A 116 5.41 -6.94 -11.68
CA LEU A 116 5.52 -5.50 -11.46
C LEU A 116 6.39 -5.11 -10.26
N MET A 117 6.44 -5.96 -9.22
CA MET A 117 7.14 -5.64 -7.98
C MET A 117 8.42 -6.46 -7.85
N LEU A 118 9.55 -5.76 -7.77
CA LEU A 118 10.80 -6.35 -7.33
C LEU A 118 10.90 -6.24 -5.80
N ARG A 119 10.77 -7.37 -5.09
CA ARG A 119 10.95 -7.44 -3.64
C ARG A 119 12.03 -8.45 -3.29
N ARG A 120 13.06 -7.99 -2.57
CA ARG A 120 14.09 -8.86 -1.97
C ARG A 120 13.89 -8.93 -0.47
N THR A 121 14.05 -10.11 0.11
CA THR A 121 13.97 -10.30 1.56
C THR A 121 15.38 -10.34 2.15
N LYS A 122 15.54 -9.91 3.41
CA LYS A 122 16.83 -10.05 4.11
C LYS A 122 17.33 -11.49 4.09
N ALA A 123 16.42 -12.46 4.30
CA ALA A 123 16.75 -13.88 4.23
C ALA A 123 17.34 -14.29 2.88
N LEU A 124 16.73 -13.87 1.76
CA LEU A 124 17.23 -14.18 0.41
C LEU A 124 18.59 -13.55 0.15
N LEU A 125 18.83 -12.33 0.66
CA LEU A 125 20.10 -11.65 0.51
C LEU A 125 21.21 -12.30 1.36
N ILE A 126 20.87 -12.85 2.52
CA ILE A 126 21.78 -13.62 3.38
C ILE A 126 22.11 -14.97 2.72
N GLU A 127 21.10 -15.70 2.24
CA GLU A 127 21.28 -16.99 1.56
C GLU A 127 22.12 -16.87 0.29
N SER A 128 21.96 -15.78 -0.47
CA SER A 128 22.76 -15.51 -1.67
C SER A 128 24.17 -14.96 -1.38
N GLY A 129 24.54 -14.77 -0.11
CA GLY A 129 25.85 -14.25 0.28
C GLY A 129 26.08 -12.76 -0.02
N ILE A 130 25.05 -12.05 -0.49
CA ILE A 130 25.12 -10.61 -0.81
C ILE A 130 25.13 -9.76 0.46
N LEU A 131 24.46 -10.22 1.51
CA LEU A 131 24.25 -9.47 2.74
C LEU A 131 24.65 -10.30 3.96
N ALA A 132 25.68 -9.86 4.70
CA ALA A 132 26.04 -10.42 5.99
C ALA A 132 25.43 -9.58 7.11
N LEU A 133 24.50 -10.16 7.88
CA LEU A 133 23.88 -9.52 9.05
C LEU A 133 23.99 -10.42 10.28
N PRO A 134 24.17 -9.85 11.49
CA PRO A 134 24.03 -10.61 12.71
C PRO A 134 22.60 -11.14 12.88
N PRO A 135 22.39 -12.20 13.67
CA PRO A 135 21.05 -12.73 13.94
C PRO A 135 20.15 -11.67 14.60
N LEU A 136 18.88 -11.64 14.19
CA LEU A 136 17.88 -10.76 14.78
C LEU A 136 17.54 -11.23 16.20
N THR A 137 17.75 -10.37 17.19
CA THR A 137 17.29 -10.59 18.57
C THR A 137 15.95 -9.89 18.77
N GLU A 138 14.88 -10.65 18.92
CA GLU A 138 13.54 -10.13 19.24
C GLU A 138 13.21 -10.45 20.70
N LEU A 139 13.05 -9.42 21.53
CA LEU A 139 12.69 -9.58 22.94
C LEU A 139 11.25 -9.10 23.14
N THR A 140 10.34 -10.04 23.35
CA THR A 140 8.97 -9.72 23.78
C THR A 140 8.95 -9.62 25.30
N VAL A 141 8.79 -8.41 25.82
CA VAL A 141 8.66 -8.17 27.26
C VAL A 141 7.18 -8.01 27.60
N SER A 142 6.60 -9.04 28.22
CA SER A 142 5.23 -8.98 28.74
C SER A 142 5.22 -8.29 30.11
N GLY A 143 4.61 -7.11 30.20
CA GLY A 143 4.36 -6.41 31.46
C GLY A 143 2.96 -6.70 32.00
N SER A 144 2.82 -6.82 33.33
CA SER A 144 1.50 -6.83 33.96
C SER A 144 0.97 -5.39 34.02
N LEU A 145 -0.18 -5.14 33.39
CA LEU A 145 -0.92 -3.91 33.61
C LEU A 145 -1.35 -3.90 35.08
N LEU A 146 -0.88 -2.92 35.87
CA LEU A 146 -1.42 -2.67 37.20
C LEU A 146 -2.91 -2.33 37.02
N GLN A 147 -3.80 -3.26 37.41
CA GLN A 147 -5.27 -3.14 37.33
C GLN A 147 -5.82 -1.83 37.92
N ARG A 148 -5.04 -1.11 38.74
CA ARG A 148 -5.39 0.20 39.32
C ARG A 148 -5.51 1.35 38.32
N ILE A 149 -4.91 1.28 37.13
CA ILE A 149 -4.96 2.40 36.16
C ILE A 149 -6.14 2.26 35.17
N PHE A 150 -6.55 1.04 34.81
CA PHE A 150 -7.60 0.81 33.81
C PHE A 150 -9.01 0.59 34.39
N SER A 151 -9.14 0.32 35.70
CA SER A 151 -10.45 0.14 36.34
C SER A 151 -11.41 1.35 36.15
N PRO A 152 -10.96 2.62 36.26
CA PRO A 152 -11.85 3.76 36.02
C PRO A 152 -12.29 3.88 34.56
N LEU A 153 -11.41 3.57 33.60
CA LEU A 153 -11.68 3.69 32.15
C LEU A 153 -12.66 2.63 31.64
N VAL A 154 -12.56 1.39 32.12
CA VAL A 154 -13.50 0.31 31.76
C VAL A 154 -14.87 0.54 32.39
N THR A 155 -14.91 1.12 33.60
CA THR A 155 -16.17 1.48 34.28
C THR A 155 -16.86 2.67 33.60
N PHE A 156 -16.10 3.67 33.13
CA PHE A 156 -16.63 4.86 32.45
C PHE A 156 -17.19 4.55 31.05
N MET A 157 -16.58 3.64 30.30
CA MET A 157 -17.13 3.23 29.00
C MET A 157 -18.38 2.34 29.13
N SER A 158 -18.50 1.54 30.20
CA SER A 158 -19.71 0.74 30.45
C SER A 158 -20.90 1.57 30.94
N SER A 159 -20.68 2.78 31.46
CA SER A 159 -21.73 3.67 31.98
C SER A 159 -22.20 4.73 30.97
N SER A 160 -21.60 4.81 29.77
CA SER A 160 -22.04 5.69 28.68
C SER A 160 -22.84 4.97 27.57
N ILE A 161 -23.24 3.71 27.79
CA ILE A 161 -24.08 2.92 26.87
C ILE A 161 -25.47 2.59 27.48
N TYR A 162 -25.85 3.26 28.56
CA TYR A 162 -27.24 3.31 29.04
C TYR A 162 -27.68 4.75 29.24
#